data_AF-A0A7S0NRS7-F1
#
_entry.id   AF-A0A7S0NRS7-F1
#
_cell.length_a   1.000
_cell.length_b   1.000
_cell.length_c   1.000
_cell.angle_alpha   90.00
_cell.angle_beta   90.00
_cell.angle_gamma   90.00
#
_symmetry.space_group_name_H-M   'P 1'
#
loop_
_entity.id
_entity.type
_entity.pdbx_description
1 polymer ?
#
loop_
_entity_poly.entity_id
_entity_poly.type
_entity_poly.pdbx_seq_one_letter_code
_entity_poly.pdbx_strand_id
1 'polypeptide(L)'
;LAATAASALRHPPLLLRHTVSIRHRLPPLVSLSSESDGSSFSGAQMGDTGESALSEDAQTSWAEELAVDVKSDARVFVEQLAKVAQEQLDEEPTARPPPGLVDFANGVYTLRPIGLGFVGTWPIGDPLANPEVGGLRPLRRVQWAKGVRGDVNRRLPLYVSDWRDGMTSKSLAAISFLWFACLAPVLAFGGTMAVLTNGAMGVPEVLISRGVCGMAYACLSGQPMTFVGPTGLTLAFTTALYAYCTAKALPFLAMYSWVGLWTAAMLMVASLANLSGLIRYCTRFTEDVFNSLLSFNYLSEAFRSLRAEFITAPDVGSGLLSLNCAILTSWACQITTNFRSKRYFSPMLREAISDFGPPLVILGITFASLSPWVLSLGSLSRLPMPSGVALGLGRPLLVNLLELPFRFRWLALLPALFLATLFFLDQNITVRTVNSPANKLRKGPAYHLDLFALAIITGATSLTGLPWMCSATVESLNHIRAMSIYKKRPKEQSGGKLEVEVPERVIETRVTGFAVHFAILCSALFVPLLSVVP
;
A
#
# COMPACT_ATOMS: atom_id res chain seq x y z
N LEU A 1 -26.57 -13.50 -0.32
CA LEU A 1 -25.63 -13.08 -1.39
C LEU A 1 -25.52 -14.12 -2.52
N ALA A 2 -25.42 -15.42 -2.24
CA ALA A 2 -25.40 -16.46 -3.31
C ALA A 2 -26.77 -16.76 -3.96
N ALA A 3 -27.90 -16.58 -3.25
CA ALA A 3 -29.23 -16.93 -3.79
C ALA A 3 -29.83 -15.86 -4.75
N THR A 4 -29.46 -14.59 -4.60
CA THR A 4 -30.02 -13.48 -5.39
C THR A 4 -29.37 -13.34 -6.77
N ALA A 5 -28.16 -13.89 -6.96
CA ALA A 5 -27.47 -13.88 -8.26
C ALA A 5 -28.04 -14.91 -9.26
N ALA A 6 -28.75 -15.93 -8.77
CA ALA A 6 -29.27 -17.01 -9.61
C ALA A 6 -30.57 -16.66 -10.36
N SER A 7 -31.34 -15.64 -9.95
CA SER A 7 -32.60 -15.29 -10.62
C SER A 7 -32.46 -14.25 -11.73
N ALA A 8 -31.33 -13.54 -11.82
CA ALA A 8 -31.10 -12.48 -12.81
C ALA A 8 -30.67 -12.99 -14.20
N LEU A 9 -30.35 -14.28 -14.34
CA LEU A 9 -29.77 -14.86 -15.57
C LEU A 9 -30.78 -15.56 -16.50
N ARG A 10 -32.11 -15.39 -16.32
CA ARG A 10 -33.13 -16.14 -17.09
C ARG A 10 -33.83 -15.41 -18.24
N HIS A 11 -33.51 -14.16 -18.57
CA HIS A 11 -34.13 -13.48 -19.72
C HIS A 11 -33.11 -12.74 -20.61
N PRO A 12 -33.10 -12.96 -21.95
CA PRO A 12 -32.25 -12.22 -22.88
C PRO A 12 -32.84 -10.83 -23.19
N PRO A 13 -32.05 -9.88 -23.72
CA PRO A 13 -32.43 -8.47 -23.76
C PRO A 13 -33.28 -8.14 -24.98
N LEU A 14 -34.40 -7.44 -24.75
CA LEU A 14 -35.07 -6.66 -25.78
C LEU A 14 -34.53 -5.23 -25.74
N LEU A 15 -33.85 -4.85 -26.82
CA LEU A 15 -33.53 -3.48 -27.19
C LEU A 15 -34.79 -2.60 -27.13
N LEU A 16 -34.74 -1.45 -26.44
CA LEU A 16 -35.51 -0.26 -26.80
C LEU A 16 -34.92 1.01 -26.16
N ARG A 17 -34.66 1.98 -27.03
CA ARG A 17 -34.29 3.38 -26.75
C ARG A 17 -35.26 4.01 -25.75
N HIS A 18 -34.75 4.70 -24.73
CA HIS A 18 -35.41 5.88 -24.19
C HIS A 18 -34.40 6.88 -23.60
N THR A 19 -34.36 8.06 -24.23
CA THR A 19 -33.88 9.32 -23.68
C THR A 19 -34.73 9.72 -22.47
N VAL A 20 -34.12 10.01 -21.32
CA VAL A 20 -34.81 10.66 -20.19
C VAL A 20 -33.98 11.83 -19.67
N SER A 21 -34.60 13.01 -19.80
CA SER A 21 -34.20 14.31 -19.28
C SER A 21 -34.31 14.34 -17.75
N ILE A 22 -33.26 14.79 -17.05
CA ILE A 22 -33.29 15.00 -15.60
C ILE A 22 -33.60 16.48 -15.33
N ARG A 23 -34.83 16.75 -14.88
CA ARG A 23 -35.24 18.02 -14.26
C ARG A 23 -34.79 18.03 -12.79
N HIS A 24 -33.99 19.02 -12.40
CA HIS A 24 -33.74 19.34 -11.00
C HIS A 24 -35.04 19.77 -10.29
N ARG A 25 -35.35 19.17 -9.14
CA ARG A 25 -36.25 19.72 -8.12
C ARG A 25 -35.46 19.84 -6.81
N LEU A 26 -35.15 21.08 -6.44
CA LEU A 26 -34.75 21.46 -5.08
C LEU A 26 -36.01 21.54 -4.21
N PRO A 27 -35.99 21.12 -2.93
CA PRO A 27 -37.05 21.43 -1.97
C PRO A 27 -36.90 22.88 -1.41
N PRO A 28 -37.99 23.50 -0.91
CA PRO A 28 -38.03 24.93 -0.67
C PRO A 28 -37.38 25.33 0.67
N LEU A 29 -36.68 26.47 0.62
CA LEU A 29 -36.17 27.21 1.77
C LEU A 29 -37.34 27.80 2.57
N VAL A 30 -37.42 27.47 3.85
CA VAL A 30 -38.27 28.17 4.82
C VAL A 30 -37.58 29.47 5.20
N SER A 31 -38.25 30.58 4.91
CA SER A 31 -37.89 31.94 5.30
C SER A 31 -38.11 32.15 6.79
N LEU A 32 -37.08 32.57 7.52
CA LEU A 32 -37.25 33.26 8.80
C LEU A 32 -36.53 34.61 8.73
N SER A 33 -37.37 35.64 8.74
CA SER A 33 -37.05 37.05 8.81
C SER A 33 -36.40 37.41 10.14
N SER A 34 -35.45 38.34 10.06
CA SER A 34 -34.85 39.06 11.18
C SER A 34 -35.89 39.92 11.90
N GLU A 35 -36.09 39.67 13.19
CA GLU A 35 -36.57 40.69 14.13
C GLU A 35 -35.63 40.72 15.34
N SER A 36 -35.09 41.91 15.57
CA SER A 36 -34.35 42.32 16.74
C SER A 36 -35.30 42.52 17.92
N ASP A 37 -34.98 41.98 19.09
CA ASP A 37 -35.20 42.66 20.37
C ASP A 37 -34.38 41.99 21.48
N GLY A 38 -33.76 42.82 22.31
CA GLY A 38 -32.92 42.40 23.43
C GLY A 38 -33.73 42.16 24.70
N SER A 39 -33.22 41.29 25.59
CA SER A 39 -33.12 41.54 27.04
C SER A 39 -32.63 40.30 27.82
N SER A 40 -31.75 40.59 28.77
CA SER A 40 -31.55 39.96 30.09
C SER A 40 -31.20 38.47 30.25
N PHE A 41 -29.97 38.30 30.74
CA PHE A 41 -29.41 37.29 31.64
C PHE A 41 -30.38 36.75 32.74
N SER A 42 -30.38 35.43 32.96
CA SER A 42 -30.45 34.75 34.28
C SER A 42 -30.33 33.22 34.10
N GLY A 43 -29.47 32.58 34.90
CA GLY A 43 -29.08 31.18 34.73
C GLY A 43 -29.96 30.12 35.42
N ALA A 44 -29.71 28.86 35.05
CA ALA A 44 -29.94 27.68 35.88
C ALA A 44 -29.12 26.49 35.31
N GLN A 45 -28.48 25.74 36.21
CA GLN A 45 -27.66 24.55 35.95
C GLN A 45 -28.49 23.26 35.71
N MET A 46 -27.78 22.28 35.13
CA MET A 46 -27.86 20.81 35.33
C MET A 46 -28.79 19.96 34.45
N GLY A 47 -28.16 18.98 33.77
CA GLY A 47 -28.81 17.85 33.10
C GLY A 47 -27.90 17.11 32.11
N ASP A 48 -26.79 16.55 32.59
CA ASP A 48 -25.78 15.83 31.81
C ASP A 48 -26.17 14.34 31.63
N THR A 49 -26.98 14.02 30.63
CA THR A 49 -27.31 12.62 30.23
C THR A 49 -27.60 12.47 28.72
N GLY A 50 -27.07 13.34 27.85
CA GLY A 50 -27.41 13.36 26.41
C GLY A 50 -26.30 12.94 25.44
N GLU A 51 -25.03 12.98 25.83
CA GLU A 51 -23.91 12.89 24.87
C GLU A 51 -23.41 11.46 24.56
N SER A 52 -23.77 10.44 25.34
CA SER A 52 -23.28 9.07 25.11
C SER A 52 -24.07 8.28 24.06
N ALA A 53 -25.38 8.53 23.94
CA ALA A 53 -26.22 7.80 22.96
C ALA A 53 -26.02 8.30 21.52
N LEU A 54 -25.78 9.61 21.33
CA LEU A 54 -25.57 10.20 20.00
C LEU A 54 -24.22 9.82 19.37
N SER A 55 -23.21 9.46 20.18
CA SER A 55 -21.90 9.05 19.66
C SER A 55 -21.86 7.59 19.22
N GLU A 56 -22.58 6.70 19.90
CA GLU A 56 -22.71 5.28 19.50
C GLU A 56 -23.55 5.12 18.24
N ASP A 57 -24.64 5.89 18.10
CA ASP A 57 -25.48 5.91 16.90
C ASP A 57 -24.73 6.49 15.69
N ALA A 58 -23.87 7.51 15.89
CA ALA A 58 -23.03 8.05 14.83
C ALA A 58 -21.90 7.08 14.40
N GLN A 59 -21.31 6.34 15.34
CA GLN A 59 -20.25 5.36 15.05
C GLN A 59 -20.79 4.09 14.36
N THR A 60 -21.99 3.64 14.74
CA THR A 60 -22.66 2.50 14.10
C THR A 60 -23.20 2.86 12.72
N SER A 61 -23.81 4.05 12.57
CA SER A 61 -24.19 4.64 11.28
C SER A 61 -23.00 4.71 10.32
N TRP A 62 -21.85 5.21 10.79
CA TRP A 62 -20.65 5.34 9.97
C TRP A 62 -20.04 3.99 9.57
N ALA A 63 -20.10 2.97 10.42
CA ALA A 63 -19.63 1.62 10.09
C ALA A 63 -20.53 0.92 9.05
N GLU A 64 -21.85 1.16 9.11
CA GLU A 64 -22.79 0.70 8.09
C GLU A 64 -22.60 1.45 6.77
N GLU A 65 -22.37 2.75 6.81
CA GLU A 65 -22.08 3.58 5.64
C GLU A 65 -20.77 3.13 4.97
N LEU A 66 -19.72 2.84 5.76
CA LEU A 66 -18.45 2.28 5.28
C LEU A 66 -18.62 0.90 4.63
N ALA A 67 -19.47 0.04 5.20
CA ALA A 67 -19.74 -1.29 4.65
C ALA A 67 -20.58 -1.23 3.36
N VAL A 68 -21.48 -0.24 3.25
CA VAL A 68 -22.27 0.02 2.04
C VAL A 68 -21.40 0.60 0.92
N ASP A 69 -20.48 1.51 1.24
CA ASP A 69 -19.58 2.13 0.26
C ASP A 69 -18.50 1.18 -0.23
N VAL A 70 -17.89 0.36 0.64
CA VAL A 70 -16.96 -0.71 0.20
C VAL A 70 -17.66 -1.70 -0.74
N LYS A 71 -18.95 -1.95 -0.52
CA LYS A 71 -19.75 -2.87 -1.34
C LYS A 71 -20.21 -2.23 -2.66
N SER A 72 -20.45 -0.93 -2.70
CA SER A 72 -20.78 -0.19 -3.92
C SER A 72 -19.54 -0.04 -4.80
N ASP A 73 -18.39 0.30 -4.21
CA ASP A 73 -17.10 0.40 -4.90
C ASP A 73 -16.64 -0.95 -5.46
N ALA A 74 -16.79 -2.03 -4.69
CA ALA A 74 -16.48 -3.38 -5.16
C ALA A 74 -17.37 -3.78 -6.35
N ARG A 75 -18.64 -3.34 -6.40
CA ARG A 75 -19.54 -3.62 -7.53
C ARG A 75 -19.14 -2.85 -8.79
N VAL A 76 -18.84 -1.56 -8.64
CA VAL A 76 -18.39 -0.70 -9.75
C VAL A 76 -17.08 -1.24 -10.35
N PHE A 77 -16.16 -1.66 -9.48
CA PHE A 77 -14.89 -2.27 -9.90
C PHE A 77 -15.08 -3.59 -10.66
N VAL A 78 -15.97 -4.47 -10.18
CA VAL A 78 -16.30 -5.73 -10.88
C VAL A 78 -16.96 -5.47 -12.24
N GLU A 79 -17.83 -4.47 -12.36
CA GLU A 79 -18.43 -4.09 -13.63
C GLU A 79 -17.42 -3.50 -14.63
N GLN A 80 -16.46 -2.71 -14.15
CA GLN A 80 -15.38 -2.18 -14.98
C GLN A 80 -14.42 -3.29 -15.44
N LEU A 81 -14.08 -4.23 -14.56
CA LEU A 81 -13.27 -5.40 -14.93
C LEU A 81 -13.97 -6.27 -15.97
N ALA A 82 -15.29 -6.45 -15.86
CA ALA A 82 -16.06 -7.20 -16.86
C ALA A 82 -16.02 -6.52 -18.23
N LYS A 83 -16.11 -5.18 -18.29
CA LYS A 83 -16.01 -4.42 -19.54
C LYS A 83 -14.63 -4.53 -20.19
N VAL A 84 -13.56 -4.37 -19.40
CA VAL A 84 -12.17 -4.48 -19.91
C VAL A 84 -11.87 -5.90 -20.39
N ALA A 85 -12.36 -6.92 -19.69
CA ALA A 85 -12.22 -8.31 -20.12
C ALA A 85 -12.98 -8.59 -21.43
N GLN A 86 -14.14 -7.97 -21.63
CA GLN A 86 -14.94 -8.08 -22.85
C GLN A 86 -14.24 -7.39 -24.04
N GLU A 87 -13.71 -6.18 -23.86
CA GLU A 87 -12.97 -5.44 -24.90
C GLU A 87 -11.70 -6.18 -25.34
N GLN A 88 -11.01 -6.84 -24.42
CA GLN A 88 -9.83 -7.67 -24.74
C GLN A 88 -10.17 -8.94 -25.52
N LEU A 89 -11.39 -9.48 -25.35
CA LEU A 89 -11.88 -10.65 -26.09
C LEU A 89 -12.28 -10.30 -27.53
N ASP A 90 -12.69 -9.06 -27.77
CA ASP A 90 -13.12 -8.58 -29.10
C ASP A 90 -11.93 -8.19 -30.01
N GLU A 91 -10.75 -7.89 -29.46
CA GLU A 91 -9.55 -7.49 -30.23
C GLU A 91 -8.66 -8.65 -30.75
N GLU A 92 -8.71 -9.85 -30.15
CA GLU A 92 -7.91 -11.02 -30.58
C GLU A 92 -8.75 -12.30 -30.79
N PRO A 93 -9.36 -12.52 -31.98
CA PRO A 93 -10.17 -13.70 -32.26
C PRO A 93 -9.37 -15.03 -32.41
N THR A 94 -8.05 -15.00 -32.25
CA THR A 94 -7.16 -16.18 -32.42
C THR A 94 -6.43 -16.61 -31.14
N ALA A 95 -6.72 -16.00 -30.00
CA ALA A 95 -6.19 -16.45 -28.71
C ALA A 95 -6.88 -17.77 -28.28
N ARG A 96 -6.08 -18.77 -27.88
CA ARG A 96 -6.61 -20.05 -27.36
C ARG A 96 -7.56 -19.79 -26.17
N PRO A 97 -8.69 -20.51 -26.07
CA PRO A 97 -9.68 -20.24 -25.03
C PRO A 97 -9.08 -20.44 -23.63
N PRO A 98 -9.50 -19.65 -22.63
CA PRO A 98 -9.02 -19.76 -21.26
C PRO A 98 -9.34 -21.16 -20.68
N PRO A 99 -8.48 -21.67 -19.78
CA PRO A 99 -8.63 -23.01 -19.21
C PRO A 99 -9.93 -23.12 -18.41
N GLY A 100 -10.86 -23.98 -18.88
CA GLY A 100 -12.16 -24.21 -18.25
C GLY A 100 -13.32 -24.45 -19.23
N LEU A 101 -13.12 -24.15 -20.52
CA LEU A 101 -14.07 -24.38 -21.60
C LEU A 101 -13.72 -25.66 -22.36
N VAL A 102 -14.66 -26.60 -22.46
CA VAL A 102 -14.53 -27.78 -23.33
C VAL A 102 -15.71 -27.81 -24.29
N ASP A 103 -15.40 -28.17 -25.54
CA ASP A 103 -16.27 -28.39 -26.70
C ASP A 103 -16.90 -27.17 -27.37
N PHE A 104 -16.50 -26.96 -28.62
CA PHE A 104 -17.14 -26.07 -29.60
C PHE A 104 -18.12 -26.89 -30.43
N ALA A 105 -19.25 -27.29 -29.84
CA ALA A 105 -20.38 -27.84 -30.58
C ALA A 105 -21.48 -26.76 -30.63
N ASN A 106 -21.87 -26.33 -31.84
CA ASN A 106 -22.93 -25.37 -32.13
C ASN A 106 -22.68 -23.89 -31.72
N GLY A 107 -21.43 -23.46 -31.58
CA GLY A 107 -21.09 -22.03 -31.42
C GLY A 107 -21.43 -21.42 -30.06
N VAL A 108 -21.65 -22.24 -29.03
CA VAL A 108 -21.89 -21.79 -27.65
C VAL A 108 -20.89 -22.45 -26.70
N TYR A 109 -20.13 -21.64 -25.99
CA TYR A 109 -19.22 -22.07 -24.94
C TYR A 109 -20.00 -22.53 -23.70
N THR A 110 -19.80 -23.77 -23.25
CA THR A 110 -20.44 -24.28 -22.01
C THR A 110 -19.46 -24.33 -20.86
N LEU A 111 -19.88 -23.84 -19.69
CA LEU A 111 -19.11 -23.93 -18.44
C LEU A 111 -19.24 -25.35 -17.88
N ARG A 112 -18.10 -25.95 -17.48
CA ARG A 112 -18.09 -27.24 -16.79
C ARG A 112 -18.91 -27.14 -15.49
N PRO A 113 -19.85 -28.05 -15.22
CA PRO A 113 -20.64 -28.01 -13.98
C PRO A 113 -19.71 -28.12 -12.77
N ILE A 114 -19.86 -27.19 -11.83
CA ILE A 114 -19.10 -27.14 -10.57
C ILE A 114 -19.57 -28.30 -9.67
N GLY A 115 -18.86 -29.42 -9.73
CA GLY A 115 -18.99 -30.49 -8.75
C GLY A 115 -18.30 -30.11 -7.44
N LEU A 116 -19.00 -30.25 -6.31
CA LEU A 116 -18.49 -30.08 -4.93
C LEU A 116 -17.50 -31.19 -4.54
N GLY A 117 -16.40 -31.33 -5.28
CA GLY A 117 -15.25 -32.17 -4.95
C GLY A 117 -14.12 -31.31 -4.35
N PHE A 118 -14.24 -30.93 -3.08
CA PHE A 118 -13.47 -29.86 -2.43
C PHE A 118 -11.94 -30.11 -2.26
N VAL A 119 -11.36 -31.16 -2.84
CA VAL A 119 -9.93 -31.52 -2.63
C VAL A 119 -9.17 -31.93 -3.90
N GLY A 120 -9.85 -32.28 -5.00
CA GLY A 120 -9.18 -32.91 -6.16
C GLY A 120 -8.82 -31.97 -7.31
N THR A 121 -9.59 -30.91 -7.53
CA THR A 121 -9.44 -30.02 -8.69
C THR A 121 -9.81 -28.60 -8.30
N TRP A 122 -9.02 -28.00 -7.40
CA TRP A 122 -8.98 -26.54 -7.33
C TRP A 122 -8.58 -26.03 -8.74
N PRO A 123 -9.15 -24.93 -9.27
CA PRO A 123 -8.74 -24.36 -10.55
C PRO A 123 -7.35 -23.76 -10.38
N ILE A 124 -6.36 -24.65 -10.30
CA ILE A 124 -4.96 -24.31 -10.31
C ILE A 124 -4.72 -23.89 -11.75
N GLY A 125 -4.59 -22.59 -11.98
CA GLY A 125 -4.27 -22.03 -13.29
C GLY A 125 -3.10 -22.78 -13.93
N ASP A 126 -3.02 -22.77 -15.26
CA ASP A 126 -2.00 -23.54 -15.98
C ASP A 126 -0.60 -23.22 -15.40
N PRO A 127 0.15 -24.20 -14.86
CA PRO A 127 1.52 -23.98 -14.39
C PRO A 127 2.45 -23.46 -15.50
N LEU A 128 2.07 -23.64 -16.77
CA LEU A 128 2.73 -23.13 -17.96
C LEU A 128 2.35 -21.67 -18.29
N ALA A 129 1.35 -21.10 -17.62
CA ALA A 129 0.95 -19.70 -17.81
C ALA A 129 2.05 -18.71 -17.40
N ASN A 130 3.05 -19.16 -16.66
CA ASN A 130 4.22 -18.37 -16.32
C ASN A 130 5.54 -19.16 -16.48
N PRO A 131 6.11 -19.22 -17.70
CA PRO A 131 7.38 -19.89 -17.97
C PRO A 131 8.58 -19.19 -17.30
N GLU A 132 8.40 -17.97 -16.79
CA GLU A 132 9.47 -17.12 -16.24
C GLU A 132 9.73 -17.41 -14.75
N VAL A 133 8.71 -17.88 -14.03
CA VAL A 133 8.76 -18.19 -12.59
C VAL A 133 8.71 -19.70 -12.33
N GLY A 134 8.13 -20.48 -13.26
CA GLY A 134 7.94 -21.91 -13.12
C GLY A 134 8.92 -22.73 -13.97
N GLY A 135 9.94 -23.32 -13.34
CA GLY A 135 10.53 -24.53 -13.90
C GLY A 135 9.46 -25.62 -14.05
N LEU A 136 9.57 -26.45 -15.11
CA LEU A 136 8.66 -27.51 -15.60
C LEU A 136 8.19 -28.58 -14.57
N ARG A 137 8.38 -28.39 -13.26
CA ARG A 137 8.12 -29.39 -12.23
C ARG A 137 6.78 -29.15 -11.51
N PRO A 138 5.88 -30.14 -11.47
CA PRO A 138 4.66 -30.07 -10.66
C PRO A 138 5.01 -29.93 -9.17
N LEU A 139 4.19 -29.20 -8.40
CA LEU A 139 4.30 -29.09 -6.92
C LEU A 139 3.84 -30.43 -6.31
N ARG A 140 4.54 -31.52 -6.59
CA ARG A 140 4.03 -32.87 -6.33
C ARG A 140 4.42 -33.42 -4.95
N ARG A 141 5.21 -32.68 -4.15
CA ARG A 141 5.54 -33.00 -2.76
C ARG A 141 6.10 -31.78 -2.02
N VAL A 142 5.71 -31.56 -0.76
CA VAL A 142 6.35 -30.57 0.13
C VAL A 142 7.83 -30.93 0.26
N GLN A 143 8.71 -30.02 -0.15
CA GLN A 143 10.16 -30.20 -0.11
C GLN A 143 10.77 -29.25 0.91
N TRP A 144 10.74 -29.65 2.17
CA TRP A 144 11.22 -28.83 3.29
C TRP A 144 12.60 -28.20 3.04
N ALA A 145 12.69 -26.89 3.25
CA ALA A 145 13.88 -26.03 3.16
C ALA A 145 14.62 -26.01 1.81
N LYS A 146 14.18 -26.78 0.80
CA LYS A 146 14.88 -26.89 -0.47
C LYS A 146 14.83 -25.60 -1.29
N GLY A 147 13.69 -24.89 -1.29
CA GLY A 147 13.53 -23.60 -1.96
C GLY A 147 14.43 -22.53 -1.34
N VAL A 148 14.40 -22.38 -0.02
CA VAL A 148 15.28 -21.46 0.72
C VAL A 148 16.75 -21.78 0.45
N ARG A 149 17.16 -23.06 0.52
CA ARG A 149 18.55 -23.46 0.23
C ARG A 149 18.95 -23.16 -1.22
N GLY A 150 18.04 -23.35 -2.17
CA GLY A 150 18.25 -23.00 -3.58
C GLY A 150 18.44 -21.50 -3.80
N ASP A 151 17.62 -20.68 -3.14
CA ASP A 151 17.70 -19.23 -3.21
C ASP A 151 19.00 -18.71 -2.56
N VAL A 152 19.37 -19.25 -1.40
CA VAL A 152 20.66 -18.93 -0.73
C VAL A 152 21.83 -19.32 -1.61
N ASN A 153 21.89 -20.54 -2.15
CA ASN A 153 22.99 -20.97 -3.00
C ASN A 153 23.15 -20.11 -4.27
N ARG A 154 22.05 -19.58 -4.81
CA ARG A 154 22.08 -18.70 -5.99
C ARG A 154 22.52 -17.26 -5.64
N ARG A 155 22.08 -16.72 -4.49
CA ARG A 155 22.32 -15.31 -4.13
C ARG A 155 23.58 -15.08 -3.28
N LEU A 156 24.01 -16.05 -2.49
CA LEU A 156 25.17 -15.92 -1.59
C LEU A 156 26.46 -15.51 -2.33
N PRO A 157 26.80 -16.07 -3.51
CA PRO A 157 27.99 -15.64 -4.26
C PRO A 157 27.93 -14.18 -4.73
N LEU A 158 26.72 -13.66 -4.97
CA LEU A 158 26.48 -12.31 -5.45
C LEU A 158 26.38 -11.28 -4.32
N TYR A 159 26.31 -11.72 -3.06
CA TYR A 159 26.06 -10.85 -1.91
C TYR A 159 27.07 -9.70 -1.79
N VAL A 160 28.37 -9.99 -1.95
CA VAL A 160 29.42 -8.97 -1.87
C VAL A 160 29.35 -8.00 -3.05
N SER A 161 28.94 -8.48 -4.24
CA SER A 161 28.76 -7.62 -5.40
C SER A 161 27.60 -6.62 -5.22
N ASP A 162 26.53 -7.00 -4.52
CA ASP A 162 25.38 -6.11 -4.26
C ASP A 162 25.75 -4.87 -3.44
N TRP A 163 26.76 -4.98 -2.57
CA TRP A 163 27.26 -3.84 -1.79
C TRP A 163 28.22 -2.96 -2.60
N ARG A 164 29.03 -3.57 -3.49
CA ARG A 164 29.98 -2.84 -4.34
C ARG A 164 29.31 -2.12 -5.50
N ASP A 165 28.33 -2.76 -6.15
CA ASP A 165 27.61 -2.22 -7.32
C ASP A 165 26.78 -0.97 -6.97
N GLY A 166 26.41 -0.83 -5.69
CA GLY A 166 25.66 0.31 -5.14
C GLY A 166 26.46 1.58 -4.89
N MET A 167 27.79 1.57 -5.01
CA MET A 167 28.62 2.74 -4.71
C MET A 167 28.78 3.64 -5.93
N THR A 168 27.67 4.20 -6.41
CA THR A 168 27.63 5.10 -7.57
C THR A 168 27.01 6.45 -7.21
N SER A 169 27.36 7.52 -7.94
CA SER A 169 26.77 8.87 -7.74
C SER A 169 25.24 8.88 -7.89
N LYS A 170 24.72 8.04 -8.79
CA LYS A 170 23.27 7.80 -8.97
C LYS A 170 22.61 7.25 -7.70
N SER A 171 23.33 6.43 -6.93
CA SER A 171 22.81 5.85 -5.69
C SER A 171 22.60 6.93 -4.61
N LEU A 172 23.47 7.94 -4.54
CA LEU A 172 23.28 9.07 -3.64
C LEU A 172 21.99 9.85 -3.97
N ALA A 173 21.77 10.16 -5.25
CA ALA A 173 20.56 10.83 -5.70
C ALA A 173 19.30 9.99 -5.43
N ALA A 174 19.37 8.69 -5.70
CA ALA A 174 18.28 7.76 -5.39
C ALA A 174 17.98 7.70 -3.88
N ILE A 175 19.00 7.68 -3.01
CA ILE A 175 18.82 7.69 -1.55
C ILE A 175 18.10 8.97 -1.10
N SER A 176 18.52 10.14 -1.59
CA SER A 176 17.89 11.42 -1.23
C SER A 176 16.42 11.48 -1.69
N PHE A 177 16.13 11.05 -2.91
CA PHE A 177 14.76 10.98 -3.43
C PHE A 177 13.89 10.02 -2.63
N LEU A 178 14.36 8.79 -2.44
CA LEU A 178 13.59 7.73 -1.80
C LEU A 178 13.39 7.97 -0.31
N TRP A 179 14.31 8.69 0.35
CA TRP A 179 14.14 9.10 1.74
C TRP A 179 12.85 9.91 1.93
N PHE A 180 12.65 10.99 1.15
CA PHE A 180 11.41 11.77 1.21
C PHE A 180 10.18 10.96 0.78
N ALA A 181 10.31 10.18 -0.31
CA ALA A 181 9.20 9.39 -0.83
C ALA A 181 8.71 8.33 0.15
N CYS A 182 9.62 7.71 0.92
CA CYS A 182 9.28 6.69 1.91
C CYS A 182 8.93 7.28 3.28
N LEU A 183 9.33 8.52 3.56
CA LEU A 183 9.02 9.20 4.82
C LEU A 183 7.55 9.64 4.88
N ALA A 184 6.99 10.18 3.80
CA ALA A 184 5.61 10.67 3.81
C ALA A 184 4.56 9.59 4.17
N PRO A 185 4.58 8.37 3.58
CA PRO A 185 3.68 7.30 4.00
C PRO A 185 3.84 6.91 5.46
N VAL A 186 5.07 6.90 5.98
CA VAL A 186 5.34 6.58 7.39
C VAL A 186 4.66 7.57 8.33
N LEU A 187 4.75 8.86 8.03
CA LEU A 187 4.16 9.91 8.84
C LEU A 187 2.63 9.86 8.77
N ALA A 188 2.06 9.68 7.57
CA ALA A 188 0.63 9.55 7.37
C ALA A 188 0.04 8.32 8.09
N PHE A 189 0.65 7.15 7.89
CA PHE A 189 0.21 5.92 8.56
C PHE A 189 0.45 5.99 10.07
N GLY A 190 1.57 6.56 10.53
CA GLY A 190 1.86 6.72 11.95
C GLY A 190 0.91 7.67 12.67
N GLY A 191 0.55 8.80 12.04
CA GLY A 191 -0.42 9.75 12.59
C GLY A 191 -1.82 9.15 12.65
N THR A 192 -2.23 8.47 11.57
CA THR A 192 -3.52 7.76 11.53
C THR A 192 -3.57 6.63 12.56
N MET A 193 -2.49 5.86 12.70
CA MET A 193 -2.38 4.79 13.70
C MET A 193 -2.45 5.35 15.13
N ALA A 194 -1.87 6.51 15.40
CA ALA A 194 -1.95 7.16 16.71
C ALA A 194 -3.40 7.51 17.08
N VAL A 195 -4.15 8.09 16.15
CA VAL A 195 -5.57 8.42 16.37
C VAL A 195 -6.41 7.16 16.56
N LEU A 196 -6.23 6.16 15.68
CA LEU A 196 -7.05 4.94 15.70
C LEU A 196 -6.75 4.00 16.87
N THR A 197 -5.58 4.13 17.50
CA THR A 197 -5.17 3.30 18.65
C THR A 197 -5.09 4.08 19.97
N ASN A 198 -5.73 5.26 20.05
CA ASN A 198 -5.67 6.18 21.21
C ASN A 198 -4.23 6.39 21.74
N GLY A 199 -3.26 6.53 20.85
CA GLY A 199 -1.85 6.74 21.19
C GLY A 199 -1.07 5.49 21.63
N ALA A 200 -1.65 4.29 21.51
CA ALA A 200 -0.94 3.04 21.83
C ALA A 200 0.19 2.72 20.84
N MET A 201 0.03 3.10 19.57
CA MET A 201 1.09 3.09 18.55
C MET A 201 0.99 4.37 17.72
N GLY A 202 2.09 5.11 17.59
CA GLY A 202 2.12 6.36 16.85
C GLY A 202 3.27 6.47 15.85
N VAL A 203 3.55 7.71 15.47
CA VAL A 203 4.58 8.04 14.49
C VAL A 203 5.99 7.54 14.89
N PRO A 204 6.46 7.69 16.15
CA PRO A 204 7.79 7.21 16.54
C PRO A 204 7.95 5.70 16.34
N GLU A 205 6.94 4.90 16.68
CA GLU A 205 6.98 3.44 16.50
C GLU A 205 7.07 3.05 15.03
N VAL A 206 6.28 3.70 14.16
CA VAL A 206 6.28 3.39 12.72
C VAL A 206 7.63 3.81 12.11
N LEU A 207 8.21 4.94 12.52
CA LEU A 207 9.55 5.39 12.09
C LEU A 207 10.64 4.39 12.49
N ILE A 208 10.71 4.04 13.77
CA ILE A 208 11.71 3.11 14.29
C ILE A 208 11.53 1.74 13.64
N SER A 209 10.29 1.25 13.59
CA SER A 209 9.97 -0.05 12.99
C SER A 209 10.40 -0.08 11.52
N ARG A 210 10.05 0.95 10.74
CA ARG A 210 10.37 0.95 9.32
C ARG A 210 11.89 0.98 9.11
N GLY A 211 12.59 1.84 9.83
CA GLY A 211 14.04 1.97 9.73
C GLY A 211 14.74 0.64 10.04
N VAL A 212 14.45 0.04 11.19
CA VAL A 212 15.08 -1.22 11.61
C VAL A 212 14.67 -2.40 10.73
N CYS A 213 13.38 -2.53 10.41
CA CYS A 213 12.87 -3.63 9.58
C CYS A 213 13.45 -3.59 8.17
N GLY A 214 13.52 -2.42 7.54
CA GLY A 214 14.04 -2.31 6.19
C GLY A 214 15.56 -2.46 6.12
N MET A 215 16.31 -2.02 7.13
CA MET A 215 17.74 -2.33 7.25
C MET A 215 17.96 -3.84 7.40
N ALA A 216 17.20 -4.50 8.28
CA ALA A 216 17.25 -5.95 8.45
C ALA A 216 16.88 -6.68 7.16
N TYR A 217 15.83 -6.23 6.46
CA TYR A 217 15.40 -6.79 5.19
C TYR A 217 16.47 -6.60 4.11
N ALA A 218 17.08 -5.42 3.98
CA ALA A 218 18.16 -5.17 3.02
C ALA A 218 19.37 -6.11 3.25
N CYS A 219 19.65 -6.49 4.50
CA CYS A 219 20.73 -7.42 4.84
C CYS A 219 20.36 -8.89 4.64
N LEU A 220 19.14 -9.31 5.00
CA LEU A 220 18.70 -10.72 5.04
C LEU A 220 17.99 -11.19 3.77
N SER A 221 17.35 -10.28 3.03
CA SER A 221 16.55 -10.62 1.86
C SER A 221 17.39 -11.17 0.72
N GLY A 222 16.74 -12.01 -0.07
CA GLY A 222 17.21 -12.42 -1.36
C GLY A 222 17.08 -11.30 -2.39
N GLN A 223 15.97 -10.55 -2.45
CA GLN A 223 15.73 -9.41 -3.35
C GLN A 223 15.84 -8.06 -2.62
N PRO A 224 17.02 -7.39 -2.63
CA PRO A 224 17.24 -6.16 -1.88
C PRO A 224 16.64 -4.91 -2.53
N MET A 225 16.15 -5.01 -3.77
CA MET A 225 15.44 -3.91 -4.43
C MET A 225 14.04 -3.67 -3.86
N THR A 226 13.50 -4.65 -3.14
CA THR A 226 12.19 -4.56 -2.49
C THR A 226 12.29 -3.80 -1.17
N PHE A 227 11.41 -2.83 -0.98
CA PHE A 227 11.28 -2.05 0.25
C PHE A 227 10.18 -2.62 1.14
N VAL A 228 10.38 -2.44 2.44
CA VAL A 228 9.45 -2.88 3.48
C VAL A 228 8.93 -1.65 4.20
N GLY A 229 7.61 -1.58 4.41
CA GLY A 229 6.93 -0.40 4.90
C GLY A 229 5.54 -0.66 5.46
N PRO A 230 4.92 0.37 6.06
CA PRO A 230 3.54 0.30 6.50
C PRO A 230 2.60 0.25 5.28
N THR A 231 1.57 -0.58 5.37
CA THR A 231 0.53 -0.68 4.34
C THR A 231 -0.85 -0.44 4.94
N GLY A 232 -1.78 0.10 4.13
CA GLY A 232 -3.14 0.40 4.59
C GLY A 232 -3.90 -0.83 5.09
N LEU A 233 -3.68 -2.01 4.48
CA LEU A 233 -4.30 -3.25 4.95
C LEU A 233 -3.80 -3.66 6.34
N THR A 234 -2.51 -3.46 6.61
CA THR A 234 -1.94 -3.71 7.93
C THR A 234 -2.52 -2.72 8.95
N LEU A 235 -2.65 -1.43 8.60
CA LEU A 235 -3.29 -0.43 9.46
C LEU A 235 -4.75 -0.80 9.79
N ALA A 236 -5.55 -1.17 8.78
CA ALA A 236 -6.93 -1.59 8.97
C ALA A 236 -7.04 -2.80 9.90
N PHE A 237 -6.17 -3.80 9.69
CA PHE A 237 -6.09 -4.97 10.57
C PHE A 237 -5.74 -4.59 12.01
N THR A 238 -4.73 -3.73 12.22
CA THR A 238 -4.35 -3.28 13.56
C THR A 238 -5.44 -2.50 14.26
N THR A 239 -6.20 -1.70 13.53
CA THR A 239 -7.33 -0.92 14.05
C THR A 239 -8.47 -1.84 14.48
N ALA A 240 -8.83 -2.82 13.66
CA ALA A 240 -9.82 -3.82 14.00
C ALA A 240 -9.40 -4.65 15.24
N LEU A 241 -8.12 -5.01 15.32
CA LEU A 241 -7.58 -5.72 16.49
C LEU A 241 -7.63 -4.86 17.75
N TYR A 242 -7.31 -3.56 17.64
CA TYR A 242 -7.41 -2.62 18.75
C TYR A 242 -8.86 -2.49 19.24
N ALA A 243 -9.82 -2.26 18.34
CA ALA A 243 -11.24 -2.17 18.67
C ALA A 243 -11.75 -3.44 19.37
N TYR A 244 -11.34 -4.62 18.91
CA TYR A 244 -11.67 -5.89 19.56
C TYR A 244 -11.08 -5.99 20.98
N CYS A 245 -9.81 -5.60 21.16
CA CYS A 245 -9.16 -5.64 22.47
C CYS A 245 -9.83 -4.68 23.45
N THR A 246 -10.17 -3.47 23.01
CA THR A 246 -10.88 -2.47 23.83
C THR A 246 -12.27 -2.98 24.23
N ALA A 247 -13.04 -3.55 23.31
CA ALA A 247 -14.36 -4.10 23.60
C ALA A 247 -14.34 -5.31 24.56
N LYS A 248 -13.21 -6.04 24.63
CA LYS A 248 -13.02 -7.19 25.53
C LYS A 248 -12.17 -6.87 26.76
N ALA A 249 -11.78 -5.60 26.95
CA ALA A 249 -10.86 -5.15 28.01
C ALA A 249 -9.57 -6.01 28.09
N LEU A 250 -9.00 -6.34 26.93
CA LEU A 250 -7.77 -7.11 26.81
C LEU A 250 -6.55 -6.20 26.58
N PRO A 251 -5.36 -6.58 27.08
CA PRO A 251 -4.13 -5.85 26.81
C PRO A 251 -3.81 -5.94 25.31
N PHE A 252 -4.02 -4.83 24.60
CA PHE A 252 -3.85 -4.74 23.15
C PHE A 252 -2.47 -5.19 22.69
N LEU A 253 -1.41 -4.72 23.36
CA LEU A 253 -0.03 -5.02 22.96
C LEU A 253 0.33 -6.50 23.10
N ALA A 254 -0.15 -7.16 24.16
CA ALA A 254 0.10 -8.59 24.33
C ALA A 254 -0.67 -9.40 23.26
N MET A 255 -1.92 -9.04 22.96
CA MET A 255 -2.69 -9.67 21.88
C MET A 255 -2.01 -9.45 20.53
N TYR A 256 -1.60 -8.22 20.25
CA TYR A 256 -0.81 -7.84 19.07
C TYR A 256 0.41 -8.76 18.94
N SER A 257 1.27 -8.82 19.95
CA SER A 257 2.47 -9.66 19.93
C SER A 257 2.17 -11.13 19.66
N TRP A 258 1.12 -11.72 20.26
CA TRP A 258 0.75 -13.11 20.00
C TRP A 258 0.26 -13.34 18.56
N VAL A 259 -0.56 -12.44 18.01
CA VAL A 259 -1.00 -12.50 16.61
C VAL A 259 0.20 -12.47 15.67
N GLY A 260 1.15 -11.57 15.93
CA GLY A 260 2.34 -11.43 15.11
C GLY A 260 3.32 -12.61 15.24
N LEU A 261 3.46 -13.21 16.42
CA LEU A 261 4.25 -14.43 16.62
C LEU A 261 3.68 -15.64 15.87
N TRP A 262 2.36 -15.84 15.91
CA TRP A 262 1.70 -16.87 15.12
C TRP A 262 1.84 -16.61 13.62
N THR A 263 1.72 -15.35 13.20
CA THR A 263 1.93 -14.93 11.81
C THR A 263 3.35 -15.26 11.36
N ALA A 264 4.36 -14.89 12.15
CA ALA A 264 5.76 -15.22 11.89
C ALA A 264 5.99 -16.74 11.78
N ALA A 265 5.40 -17.53 12.68
CA ALA A 265 5.49 -18.99 12.64
C ALA A 265 4.85 -19.57 11.36
N MET A 266 3.68 -19.08 10.95
CA MET A 266 3.03 -19.52 9.71
C MET A 266 3.84 -19.14 8.47
N LEU A 267 4.37 -17.92 8.40
CA LEU A 267 5.23 -17.47 7.30
C LEU A 267 6.54 -18.27 7.24
N MET A 268 7.11 -18.58 8.39
CA MET A 268 8.29 -19.44 8.52
C MET A 268 8.01 -20.83 7.93
N VAL A 269 6.91 -21.47 8.35
CA VAL A 269 6.49 -22.78 7.81
C VAL A 269 6.21 -22.68 6.31
N ALA A 270 5.53 -21.63 5.85
CA ALA A 270 5.23 -21.41 4.43
C ALA A 270 6.51 -21.29 3.57
N SER A 271 7.51 -20.55 4.07
CA SER A 271 8.80 -20.39 3.38
C SER A 271 9.55 -21.72 3.29
N LEU A 272 9.57 -22.51 4.37
CA LEU A 272 10.26 -23.80 4.42
C LEU A 272 9.53 -24.89 3.62
N ALA A 273 8.21 -24.87 3.56
CA ALA A 273 7.41 -25.82 2.79
C ALA A 273 7.35 -25.51 1.28
N ASN A 274 8.08 -24.50 0.81
CA ASN A 274 8.10 -23.97 -0.56
C ASN A 274 6.73 -23.45 -1.05
N LEU A 275 5.89 -22.92 -0.16
CA LEU A 275 4.62 -22.32 -0.56
C LEU A 275 4.81 -21.09 -1.45
N SER A 276 5.95 -20.37 -1.37
CA SER A 276 6.22 -19.26 -2.29
C SER A 276 6.19 -19.68 -3.77
N GLY A 277 6.30 -20.99 -4.07
CA GLY A 277 6.11 -21.52 -5.43
C GLY A 277 4.69 -21.34 -5.98
N LEU A 278 3.69 -21.04 -5.15
CA LEU A 278 2.34 -20.69 -5.59
C LEU A 278 2.32 -19.39 -6.41
N ILE A 279 3.32 -18.52 -6.26
CA ILE A 279 3.40 -17.26 -7.00
C ILE A 279 3.45 -17.46 -8.52
N ARG A 280 3.82 -18.66 -9.00
CA ARG A 280 3.77 -19.00 -10.44
C ARG A 280 2.37 -18.97 -11.04
N TYR A 281 1.33 -19.10 -10.21
CA TYR A 281 -0.06 -19.05 -10.65
C TYR A 281 -0.61 -17.63 -10.79
N CYS A 282 0.06 -16.65 -10.18
CA CYS A 282 -0.20 -15.27 -10.55
C CYS A 282 0.20 -15.11 -12.03
N THR A 283 -0.53 -14.32 -12.79
CA THR A 283 -0.19 -13.99 -14.18
C THR A 283 0.05 -12.49 -14.29
N ARG A 284 0.53 -12.03 -15.45
CA ARG A 284 0.62 -10.59 -15.71
C ARG A 284 -0.72 -9.89 -15.49
N PHE A 285 -1.83 -10.53 -15.84
CA PHE A 285 -3.18 -10.04 -15.54
C PHE A 285 -3.38 -9.77 -14.04
N THR A 286 -3.02 -10.72 -13.17
CA THR A 286 -3.15 -10.51 -11.71
C THR A 286 -2.24 -9.40 -11.19
N GLU A 287 -1.06 -9.22 -11.79
CA GLU A 287 -0.15 -8.12 -11.44
C GLU A 287 -0.73 -6.77 -11.85
N ASP A 288 -1.25 -6.66 -13.07
CA ASP A 288 -1.82 -5.41 -13.59
C ASP A 288 -3.08 -5.02 -12.80
N VAL A 289 -3.94 -5.99 -12.45
CA VAL A 289 -5.10 -5.76 -11.58
C VAL A 289 -4.66 -5.32 -10.18
N PHE A 290 -3.65 -5.96 -9.58
CA PHE A 290 -3.15 -5.59 -8.26
C PHE A 290 -2.53 -4.19 -8.25
N ASN A 291 -1.70 -3.86 -9.25
CA ASN A 291 -1.10 -2.52 -9.39
C ASN A 291 -2.15 -1.44 -9.63
N SER A 292 -3.21 -1.74 -10.39
CA SER A 292 -4.35 -0.86 -10.60
C SER A 292 -5.10 -0.59 -9.29
N LEU A 293 -5.44 -1.64 -8.53
CA LEU A 293 -6.08 -1.53 -7.22
C LEU A 293 -5.23 -0.71 -6.23
N LEU A 294 -3.93 -0.97 -6.19
CA LEU A 294 -2.99 -0.23 -5.35
C LEU A 294 -2.98 1.26 -5.71
N SER A 295 -2.89 1.58 -7.01
CA SER A 295 -2.89 2.96 -7.50
C SER A 295 -4.21 3.67 -7.17
N PHE A 296 -5.34 2.97 -7.31
CA PHE A 296 -6.65 3.48 -6.93
C PHE A 296 -6.73 3.78 -5.42
N ASN A 297 -6.26 2.86 -4.56
CA ASN A 297 -6.25 3.05 -3.11
C ASN A 297 -5.37 4.22 -2.66
N TYR A 298 -4.20 4.42 -3.27
CA TYR A 298 -3.36 5.58 -2.95
C TYR A 298 -4.02 6.89 -3.37
N LEU A 299 -4.70 6.90 -4.52
CA LEU A 299 -5.39 8.09 -4.99
C LEU A 299 -6.61 8.43 -4.13
N SER A 300 -7.40 7.42 -3.73
CA SER A 300 -8.55 7.61 -2.84
C SER A 300 -8.12 8.12 -1.47
N GLU A 301 -7.02 7.60 -0.90
CA GLU A 301 -6.49 8.08 0.38
C GLU A 301 -5.98 9.52 0.30
N ALA A 302 -5.35 9.92 -0.82
CA ALA A 302 -4.95 11.30 -1.05
C ALA A 302 -6.15 12.26 -1.10
N PHE A 303 -7.22 11.89 -1.81
CA PHE A 303 -8.46 12.67 -1.83
C PHE A 303 -9.16 12.71 -0.46
N ARG A 304 -9.16 11.59 0.26
CA ARG A 304 -9.72 11.52 1.62
C ARG A 304 -8.98 12.44 2.59
N SER A 305 -7.65 12.45 2.51
CA SER A 305 -6.79 13.32 3.32
C SER A 305 -7.05 14.81 3.01
N LEU A 306 -7.16 15.18 1.73
CA LEU A 306 -7.51 16.54 1.34
C LEU A 306 -8.91 16.94 1.82
N ARG A 307 -9.90 16.05 1.73
CA ARG A 307 -11.25 16.31 2.22
C ARG A 307 -11.29 16.48 3.73
N ALA A 308 -10.55 15.67 4.49
CA ALA A 308 -10.49 15.76 5.94
C ALA A 308 -9.99 17.13 6.41
N GLU A 309 -9.09 17.74 5.64
CA GLU A 309 -8.56 19.07 5.91
C GLU A 309 -9.64 20.16 5.80
N PHE A 310 -10.55 20.06 4.82
CA PHE A 310 -11.69 20.98 4.69
C PHE A 310 -12.73 20.83 5.82
N ILE A 311 -12.84 19.65 6.42
CA ILE A 311 -13.81 19.38 7.49
C ILE A 311 -13.24 19.80 8.85
N THR A 312 -11.94 19.59 9.06
CA THR A 312 -11.27 19.85 10.33
C THR A 312 -10.86 21.32 10.47
N ALA A 313 -10.61 22.01 9.35
CA ALA A 313 -10.20 23.41 9.38
C ALA A 313 -11.32 24.33 9.89
N PRO A 314 -10.98 25.32 10.75
CA PRO A 314 -11.95 26.30 11.24
C PRO A 314 -12.45 27.24 10.14
N ASP A 315 -11.62 27.47 9.10
CA ASP A 315 -11.88 28.39 8.01
C ASP A 315 -11.75 27.70 6.64
N VAL A 316 -12.63 28.06 5.70
CA VAL A 316 -12.55 27.61 4.30
C VAL A 316 -11.23 28.03 3.64
N GLY A 317 -10.65 29.16 4.06
CA GLY A 317 -9.35 29.66 3.57
C GLY A 317 -8.20 28.69 3.83
N SER A 318 -8.15 28.09 5.01
CA SER A 318 -7.13 27.10 5.40
C SER A 318 -7.22 25.82 4.55
N GLY A 319 -8.44 25.34 4.29
CA GLY A 319 -8.67 24.20 3.39
C GLY A 319 -8.29 24.50 1.93
N LEU A 320 -8.59 25.70 1.44
CA LEU A 320 -8.15 26.12 0.10
C LEU A 320 -6.62 26.26 0.01
N LEU A 321 -5.97 26.72 1.08
CA LEU A 321 -4.52 26.83 1.13
C LEU A 321 -3.85 25.45 1.09
N SER A 322 -4.31 24.49 1.88
CA SER A 322 -3.79 23.11 1.85
C SER A 322 -4.01 22.44 0.50
N LEU A 323 -5.17 22.64 -0.13
CA LEU A 323 -5.45 22.17 -1.49
C LEU A 323 -4.48 22.76 -2.52
N ASN A 324 -4.24 24.08 -2.46
CA ASN A 324 -3.29 24.75 -3.35
C ASN A 324 -1.86 24.24 -3.13
N CYS A 325 -1.43 24.08 -1.88
CA CYS A 325 -0.14 23.50 -1.55
C CYS A 325 0.01 22.08 -2.11
N ALA A 326 -1.00 21.22 -1.96
CA ALA A 326 -0.96 19.86 -2.47
C ALA A 326 -0.90 19.80 -4.01
N ILE A 327 -1.74 20.58 -4.70
CA ILE A 327 -1.76 20.65 -6.17
C ILE A 327 -0.43 21.21 -6.70
N LEU A 328 0.06 22.30 -6.10
CA LEU A 328 1.33 22.91 -6.49
C LEU A 328 2.51 21.96 -6.28
N THR A 329 2.53 21.23 -5.16
CA THR A 329 3.55 20.20 -4.87
C THR A 329 3.51 19.10 -5.94
N SER A 330 2.33 18.55 -6.21
CA SER A 330 2.17 17.50 -7.22
C SER A 330 2.61 17.97 -8.61
N TRP A 331 2.17 19.17 -9.01
CA TRP A 331 2.51 19.75 -10.31
C TRP A 331 4.02 20.03 -10.44
N ALA A 332 4.65 20.62 -9.44
CA ALA A 332 6.09 20.88 -9.44
C ALA A 332 6.93 19.59 -9.41
N CYS A 333 6.51 18.57 -8.66
CA CYS A 333 7.11 17.22 -8.70
C CYS A 333 7.00 16.59 -10.09
N GLN A 334 5.85 16.74 -10.77
CA GLN A 334 5.69 16.26 -12.15
C GLN A 334 6.59 17.02 -13.14
N ILE A 335 6.77 18.33 -12.99
CA ILE A 335 7.69 19.10 -13.84
C ILE A 335 9.13 18.63 -13.67
N THR A 336 9.58 18.49 -12.43
CA THR A 336 10.97 18.11 -12.13
C THR A 336 11.26 16.68 -12.56
N THR A 337 10.38 15.72 -12.29
CA THR A 337 10.54 14.34 -12.74
C THR A 337 10.55 14.23 -14.27
N ASN A 338 9.63 14.91 -14.97
CA ASN A 338 9.58 14.93 -16.44
C ASN A 338 10.71 15.73 -17.08
N PHE A 339 11.50 16.47 -16.30
CA PHE A 339 12.63 17.27 -16.79
C PHE A 339 13.66 16.40 -17.53
N ARG A 340 13.77 15.11 -17.17
CA ARG A 340 14.62 14.12 -17.85
C ARG A 340 14.41 14.05 -19.36
N SER A 341 13.17 14.25 -19.82
CA SER A 341 12.82 14.19 -21.25
C SER A 341 13.02 15.51 -22.01
N LYS A 342 13.18 16.63 -21.30
CA LYS A 342 13.23 17.97 -21.91
C LYS A 342 14.57 18.19 -22.62
N ARG A 343 14.56 19.05 -23.64
CA ARG A 343 15.75 19.37 -24.46
C ARG A 343 16.68 20.42 -23.83
N TYR A 344 16.20 21.09 -22.79
CA TYR A 344 16.95 22.12 -22.08
C TYR A 344 18.02 21.49 -21.17
N PHE A 345 19.15 22.18 -21.01
CA PHE A 345 20.29 21.80 -20.17
C PHE A 345 21.12 20.59 -20.62
N SER A 346 22.29 20.43 -19.98
CA SER A 346 23.16 19.28 -20.21
C SER A 346 22.53 17.99 -19.65
N PRO A 347 22.85 16.81 -20.21
CA PRO A 347 22.30 15.53 -19.73
C PRO A 347 22.52 15.30 -18.23
N MET A 348 23.70 15.67 -17.72
CA MET A 348 24.05 15.55 -16.29
C MET A 348 23.17 16.42 -15.39
N LEU A 349 22.96 17.69 -15.76
CA LEU A 349 22.13 18.60 -14.96
C LEU A 349 20.65 18.19 -15.02
N ARG A 350 20.20 17.69 -16.17
CA ARG A 350 18.83 17.23 -16.37
C ARG A 350 18.50 15.96 -15.58
N GLU A 351 19.46 15.03 -15.48
CA GLU A 351 19.36 13.88 -14.58
C GLU A 351 19.37 14.32 -13.12
N ALA A 352 20.26 15.24 -12.72
CA ALA A 352 20.30 15.77 -11.37
C ALA A 352 18.98 16.47 -10.96
N ILE A 353 18.40 17.32 -11.80
CA ILE A 353 17.13 18.00 -11.52
C ILE A 353 15.97 17.00 -11.44
N SER A 354 15.98 15.95 -12.26
CA SER A 354 14.96 14.91 -12.22
C SER A 354 15.05 14.06 -10.95
N ASP A 355 16.27 13.76 -10.51
CA ASP A 355 16.50 12.90 -9.36
C ASP A 355 16.35 13.68 -8.02
N PHE A 356 16.84 14.92 -7.92
CA PHE A 356 16.72 15.76 -6.71
C PHE A 356 15.45 16.63 -6.67
N GLY A 357 14.68 16.65 -7.75
CA GLY A 357 13.52 17.52 -7.93
C GLY A 357 12.45 17.39 -6.83
N PRO A 358 11.84 16.22 -6.64
CA PRO A 358 10.77 16.06 -5.66
C PRO A 358 11.17 16.42 -4.21
N PRO A 359 12.36 16.03 -3.70
CA PRO A 359 12.89 16.51 -2.42
C PRO A 359 12.96 18.04 -2.32
N LEU A 360 13.51 18.70 -3.34
CA LEU A 360 13.69 20.15 -3.35
C LEU A 360 12.34 20.89 -3.43
N VAL A 361 11.37 20.33 -4.16
CA VAL A 361 10.00 20.87 -4.22
C VAL A 361 9.34 20.81 -2.85
N ILE A 362 9.42 19.67 -2.15
CA ILE A 362 8.83 19.54 -0.80
C ILE A 362 9.49 20.51 0.18
N LEU A 363 10.82 20.62 0.18
CA LEU A 363 11.54 21.58 1.01
C LEU A 363 11.19 23.03 0.68
N GLY A 364 11.09 23.36 -0.62
CA GLY A 364 10.72 24.70 -1.08
C GLY A 364 9.31 25.09 -0.66
N ILE A 365 8.34 24.18 -0.78
CA ILE A 365 6.96 24.42 -0.36
C ILE A 365 6.85 24.48 1.16
N THR A 366 7.60 23.65 1.89
CA THR A 366 7.69 23.75 3.35
C THR A 366 8.24 25.12 3.75
N PHE A 367 9.32 25.60 3.14
CA PHE A 367 9.87 26.92 3.44
C PHE A 367 8.90 28.06 3.08
N ALA A 368 8.22 27.96 1.94
CA ALA A 368 7.19 28.92 1.54
C ALA A 368 6.01 28.94 2.53
N SER A 369 5.63 27.78 3.07
CA SER A 369 4.55 27.65 4.06
C SER A 369 4.84 28.32 5.41
N LEU A 370 6.13 28.51 5.74
CA LEU A 370 6.57 29.24 6.93
C LEU A 370 6.63 30.75 6.73
N SER A 371 6.50 31.22 5.50
CA SER A 371 6.57 32.65 5.22
C SER A 371 5.38 33.39 5.85
N PRO A 372 5.59 34.59 6.45
CA PRO A 372 4.52 35.37 7.07
C PRO A 372 3.37 35.72 6.11
N TRP A 373 3.67 35.76 4.80
CA TRP A 373 2.70 36.02 3.74
C TRP A 373 1.71 34.87 3.58
N VAL A 374 2.19 33.63 3.66
CA VAL A 374 1.35 32.42 3.52
C VAL A 374 0.58 32.15 4.81
N LEU A 375 1.21 32.36 5.97
CA LEU A 375 0.54 32.23 7.27
C LEU A 375 -0.57 33.26 7.49
N SER A 376 -0.50 34.42 6.81
CA SER A 376 -1.59 35.41 6.80
C SER A 376 -2.84 34.94 6.04
N LEU A 377 -2.74 33.92 5.17
CA LEU A 377 -3.86 33.42 4.35
C LEU A 377 -4.68 32.33 5.05
N GLY A 378 -4.12 31.68 6.06
CA GLY A 378 -4.77 30.60 6.82
C GLY A 378 -3.78 29.73 7.60
N SER A 379 -4.31 28.87 8.46
CA SER A 379 -3.51 27.88 9.21
C SER A 379 -3.42 26.58 8.42
N LEU A 380 -2.20 26.17 8.06
CA LEU A 380 -1.96 24.83 7.54
C LEU A 380 -1.93 23.82 8.69
N SER A 381 -2.65 22.70 8.56
CA SER A 381 -2.40 21.56 9.44
C SER A 381 -0.97 21.08 9.23
N ARG A 382 -0.33 20.73 10.33
CA ARG A 382 1.02 20.19 10.35
C ARG A 382 0.97 18.86 11.05
N LEU A 383 1.95 18.01 10.77
CA LEU A 383 2.03 16.69 11.36
C LEU A 383 2.03 16.76 12.90
N PRO A 384 1.03 16.16 13.58
CA PRO A 384 0.99 16.11 15.04
C PRO A 384 2.09 15.15 15.50
N MET A 385 3.22 15.71 15.94
CA MET A 385 4.36 14.95 16.43
C MET A 385 4.48 15.09 17.95
N PRO A 386 4.71 14.00 18.69
CA PRO A 386 5.11 14.09 20.09
C PRO A 386 6.49 14.76 20.20
N SER A 387 6.72 15.52 21.28
CA SER A 387 7.94 16.29 21.51
C SER A 387 9.20 15.45 21.81
N GLY A 388 9.11 14.12 21.78
CA GLY A 388 10.22 13.21 22.02
C GLY A 388 10.07 11.85 21.34
N VAL A 389 11.17 11.09 21.30
CA VAL A 389 11.25 9.72 20.75
C VAL A 389 10.75 8.67 21.77
N ALA A 390 9.97 9.08 22.76
CA ALA A 390 9.40 8.15 23.71
C ALA A 390 8.41 7.24 22.99
N LEU A 391 8.54 5.93 23.20
CA LEU A 391 7.51 4.99 22.78
C LEU A 391 6.19 5.36 23.46
N GLY A 392 5.06 5.17 22.77
CA GLY A 392 3.71 5.44 23.22
C GLY A 392 3.51 4.99 24.66
N LEU A 393 3.04 5.92 25.49
CA LEU A 393 2.77 5.75 26.92
C LEU A 393 4.01 5.41 27.79
N GLY A 394 5.24 5.57 27.29
CA GLY A 394 6.47 5.30 28.06
C GLY A 394 6.73 3.82 28.33
N ARG A 395 6.17 2.92 27.49
CA ARG A 395 6.25 1.46 27.68
C ARG A 395 7.67 0.90 27.48
N PRO A 396 8.01 -0.23 28.13
CA PRO A 396 9.25 -0.95 27.83
C PRO A 396 9.26 -1.48 26.39
N LEU A 397 10.45 -1.60 25.81
CA LEU A 397 10.62 -2.10 24.44
C LEU A 397 10.12 -3.54 24.29
N LEU A 398 10.27 -4.39 25.31
CA LEU A 398 9.81 -5.77 25.27
C LEU A 398 8.37 -5.86 25.81
N VAL A 399 7.48 -6.49 25.04
CA VAL A 399 6.09 -6.66 25.46
C VAL A 399 5.95 -7.84 26.43
N ASN A 400 5.19 -7.63 27.51
CA ASN A 400 4.85 -8.69 28.47
C ASN A 400 3.82 -9.66 27.86
N LEU A 401 4.30 -10.69 27.16
CA LEU A 401 3.48 -11.72 26.51
C LEU A 401 2.56 -12.49 27.47
N LEU A 402 2.93 -12.56 28.76
CA LEU A 402 2.23 -13.35 29.77
C LEU A 402 0.98 -12.68 30.31
N GLU A 403 0.83 -11.37 30.10
CA GLU A 403 -0.33 -10.59 30.54
C GLU A 403 -1.63 -11.06 29.87
N LEU A 404 -1.53 -11.62 28.67
CA LEU A 404 -2.68 -12.17 27.95
C LEU A 404 -3.11 -13.53 28.55
N PRO A 405 -4.40 -13.73 28.88
CA PRO A 405 -4.89 -15.01 29.38
C PRO A 405 -4.68 -16.14 28.36
N PHE A 406 -4.38 -17.35 28.84
CA PHE A 406 -4.00 -18.50 28.00
C PHE A 406 -4.97 -18.77 26.84
N ARG A 407 -6.28 -18.63 27.07
CA ARG A 407 -7.32 -18.85 26.04
C ARG A 407 -7.15 -17.91 24.83
N PHE A 408 -6.82 -16.65 25.09
CA PHE A 408 -6.66 -15.64 24.04
C PHE A 408 -5.35 -15.80 23.25
N ARG A 409 -4.33 -16.42 23.85
CA ARG A 409 -3.08 -16.76 23.13
C ARG A 409 -3.32 -17.71 21.97
N TRP A 410 -4.24 -18.67 22.14
CA TRP A 410 -4.65 -19.59 21.07
C TRP A 410 -5.71 -18.99 20.16
N LEU A 411 -6.61 -18.15 20.69
CA LEU A 411 -7.58 -17.43 19.86
C LEU A 411 -6.89 -16.51 18.84
N ALA A 412 -5.74 -15.94 19.19
CA ALA A 412 -4.89 -15.12 18.31
C ALA A 412 -4.44 -15.84 17.04
N LEU A 413 -4.52 -17.17 16.97
CA LEU A 413 -4.20 -17.95 15.78
C LEU A 413 -5.12 -17.63 14.59
N LEU A 414 -6.40 -17.33 14.86
CA LEU A 414 -7.38 -17.00 13.83
C LEU A 414 -7.06 -15.67 13.12
N PRO A 415 -6.93 -14.52 13.82
CA PRO A 415 -6.49 -13.29 13.17
C PRO A 415 -5.08 -13.42 12.58
N ALA A 416 -4.19 -14.22 13.18
CA ALA A 416 -2.86 -14.47 12.62
C ALA A 416 -2.90 -15.20 11.27
N LEU A 417 -3.86 -16.10 11.04
CA LEU A 417 -4.04 -16.76 9.74
C LEU A 417 -4.37 -15.75 8.63
N PHE A 418 -5.26 -14.79 8.92
CA PHE A 418 -5.60 -13.73 7.98
C PHE A 418 -4.39 -12.82 7.70
N LEU A 419 -3.67 -12.40 8.75
CA LEU A 419 -2.48 -11.57 8.60
C LEU A 419 -1.35 -12.30 7.86
N ALA A 420 -1.14 -13.60 8.13
CA ALA A 420 -0.16 -14.42 7.43
C ALA A 420 -0.49 -14.57 5.94
N THR A 421 -1.79 -14.72 5.60
CA THR A 421 -2.24 -14.76 4.22
C THR A 421 -1.98 -13.43 3.51
N LEU A 422 -2.26 -12.32 4.17
CA LEU A 422 -2.01 -10.97 3.67
C LEU A 422 -0.51 -10.75 3.41
N PHE A 423 0.36 -11.03 4.39
CA PHE A 423 1.81 -10.86 4.25
C PHE A 423 2.40 -11.80 3.21
N PHE A 424 1.87 -13.03 3.10
CA PHE A 424 2.27 -13.96 2.06
C PHE A 424 1.94 -13.42 0.67
N LEU A 425 0.75 -12.86 0.45
CA LEU A 425 0.35 -12.30 -0.84
C LEU A 425 1.14 -11.03 -1.17
N ASP A 426 1.17 -10.05 -0.27
CA ASP A 426 1.85 -8.76 -0.48
C ASP A 426 3.33 -8.96 -0.79
N GLN A 427 4.01 -9.82 -0.04
CA GLN A 427 5.43 -10.12 -0.24
C GLN A 427 5.69 -10.77 -1.60
N ASN A 428 4.95 -11.84 -1.93
CA ASN A 428 5.21 -12.58 -3.17
C ASN A 428 4.80 -11.80 -4.42
N ILE A 429 3.67 -11.09 -4.39
CA ILE A 429 3.23 -10.24 -5.51
C ILE A 429 4.23 -9.12 -5.72
N THR A 430 4.64 -8.42 -4.65
CA THR A 430 5.59 -7.31 -4.79
C THR A 430 6.95 -7.78 -5.31
N VAL A 431 7.53 -8.83 -4.74
CA VAL A 431 8.82 -9.36 -5.21
C VAL A 431 8.72 -9.78 -6.66
N ARG A 432 7.57 -10.31 -7.09
CA ARG A 432 7.36 -10.66 -8.49
C ARG A 432 7.27 -9.43 -9.40
N THR A 433 6.50 -8.43 -9.02
CA THR A 433 6.39 -7.18 -9.78
C THR A 433 7.74 -6.46 -9.89
N VAL A 434 8.56 -6.51 -8.84
CA VAL A 434 9.96 -6.07 -8.84
C VAL A 434 10.79 -6.88 -9.85
N ASN A 435 10.62 -8.21 -9.85
CA ASN A 435 11.29 -9.13 -10.75
C ASN A 435 10.63 -9.29 -12.13
N SER A 436 9.70 -8.41 -12.49
CA SER A 436 9.10 -8.41 -13.82
C SER A 436 10.19 -8.30 -14.90
N PRO A 437 10.11 -9.07 -16.00
CA PRO A 437 11.09 -8.98 -17.10
C PRO A 437 11.22 -7.58 -17.68
N ALA A 438 10.17 -6.75 -17.56
CA ALA A 438 10.18 -5.35 -17.96
C ALA A 438 11.31 -4.54 -17.28
N ASN A 439 11.68 -4.92 -16.05
CA ASN A 439 12.71 -4.26 -15.25
C ASN A 439 14.13 -4.74 -15.59
N LYS A 440 14.28 -5.84 -16.34
CA LYS A 440 15.58 -6.38 -16.82
C LYS A 440 16.63 -6.58 -15.72
N LEU A 441 16.21 -7.08 -14.56
CA LEU A 441 17.11 -7.49 -13.47
C LEU A 441 17.93 -8.72 -13.88
N ARG A 442 19.18 -8.81 -13.43
CA ARG A 442 20.16 -9.82 -13.86
C ARG A 442 20.47 -10.85 -12.78
N LYS A 443 20.39 -10.49 -11.50
CA LYS A 443 20.85 -11.37 -10.41
C LYS A 443 19.79 -12.39 -9.95
N GLY A 444 18.59 -12.38 -10.55
CA GLY A 444 17.52 -13.37 -10.36
C GLY A 444 16.74 -13.27 -9.04
N PRO A 445 15.47 -13.72 -8.99
CA PRO A 445 14.60 -13.56 -7.82
C PRO A 445 15.00 -14.50 -6.66
N ALA A 446 14.41 -14.31 -5.48
CA ALA A 446 14.63 -15.18 -4.30
C ALA A 446 13.42 -15.19 -3.34
N TYR A 447 12.27 -15.64 -3.85
CA TYR A 447 10.98 -15.61 -3.17
C TYR A 447 10.93 -16.34 -1.82
N HIS A 448 11.63 -17.47 -1.69
CA HIS A 448 11.59 -18.25 -0.44
C HIS A 448 12.42 -17.59 0.64
N LEU A 449 13.59 -17.06 0.26
CA LEU A 449 14.47 -16.35 1.18
C LEU A 449 13.85 -15.02 1.64
N ASP A 450 13.17 -14.30 0.75
CA ASP A 450 12.48 -13.04 1.08
C ASP A 450 11.35 -13.27 2.09
N LEU A 451 10.53 -14.31 1.89
CA LEU A 451 9.46 -14.67 2.81
C LEU A 451 10.00 -15.13 4.17
N PHE A 452 11.12 -15.86 4.18
CA PHE A 452 11.80 -16.28 5.41
C PHE A 452 12.37 -15.08 6.17
N ALA A 453 12.99 -14.12 5.48
CA ALA A 453 13.48 -12.88 6.08
C ALA A 453 12.33 -12.06 6.67
N LEU A 454 11.21 -11.93 5.95
CA LEU A 454 10.01 -11.27 6.46
C LEU A 454 9.49 -11.95 7.74
N ALA A 455 9.44 -13.28 7.78
CA ALA A 455 8.98 -14.02 8.97
C ALA A 455 9.82 -13.70 10.22
N ILE A 456 11.15 -13.61 10.07
CA ILE A 456 12.05 -13.23 11.17
C ILE A 456 11.77 -11.79 11.64
N ILE A 457 11.63 -10.86 10.70
CA ILE A 457 11.37 -9.44 10.98
C ILE A 457 10.01 -9.26 11.67
N THR A 458 8.97 -9.95 11.19
CA THR A 458 7.64 -9.96 11.82
C THR A 458 7.71 -10.52 13.23
N GLY A 459 8.47 -11.60 13.45
CA GLY A 459 8.68 -12.15 14.80
C GLY A 459 9.35 -11.14 15.74
N ALA A 460 10.42 -10.49 15.28
CA ALA A 460 11.16 -9.50 16.07
C ALA A 460 10.30 -8.27 16.42
N THR A 461 9.60 -7.69 15.44
CA THR A 461 8.69 -6.56 15.66
C THR A 461 7.53 -6.89 16.58
N SER A 462 7.04 -8.14 16.54
CA SER A 462 5.99 -8.63 17.44
C SER A 462 6.47 -8.71 18.89
N LEU A 463 7.71 -9.15 19.12
CA LEU A 463 8.29 -9.18 20.47
C LEU A 463 8.50 -7.77 21.05
N THR A 464 8.83 -6.80 20.20
CA THR A 464 9.04 -5.42 20.61
C THR A 464 7.78 -4.56 20.59
N GLY A 465 6.63 -5.11 20.16
CA GLY A 465 5.38 -4.37 19.99
C GLY A 465 5.46 -3.24 18.96
N LEU A 466 6.41 -3.33 18.02
CA LEU A 466 6.57 -2.37 16.94
C LEU A 466 5.61 -2.71 15.79
N PRO A 467 5.08 -1.71 15.06
CA PRO A 467 4.20 -1.92 13.91
C PRO A 467 4.82 -2.87 12.90
N TRP A 468 4.09 -3.92 12.53
CA TRP A 468 4.53 -4.85 11.50
C TRP A 468 4.67 -4.15 10.15
N MET A 469 5.71 -4.53 9.43
CA MET A 469 6.01 -4.01 8.11
C MET A 469 5.88 -5.12 7.07
N CYS A 470 5.36 -4.77 5.90
CA CYS A 470 5.21 -5.67 4.77
C CYS A 470 5.89 -5.08 3.54
N SER A 471 6.02 -5.85 2.47
CA SER A 471 6.59 -5.37 1.21
C SER A 471 5.75 -4.23 0.61
N ALA A 472 6.39 -3.10 0.32
CA ALA A 472 5.75 -1.92 -0.24
C ALA A 472 5.96 -1.85 -1.76
N THR A 473 4.93 -2.15 -2.55
CA THR A 473 5.05 -2.28 -4.01
C THR A 473 5.38 -0.98 -4.71
N VAL A 474 4.68 0.14 -4.40
CA VAL A 474 4.93 1.45 -5.05
C VAL A 474 6.35 1.94 -4.78
N GLU A 475 6.79 1.84 -3.54
CA GLU A 475 8.12 2.28 -3.13
C GLU A 475 9.22 1.42 -3.76
N SER A 476 9.01 0.10 -3.82
CA SER A 476 9.92 -0.82 -4.50
C SER A 476 10.03 -0.51 -6.00
N LEU A 477 8.91 -0.20 -6.66
CA LEU A 477 8.90 0.21 -8.06
C LEU A 477 9.59 1.56 -8.28
N ASN A 478 9.38 2.51 -7.38
CA ASN A 478 10.08 3.80 -7.41
C ASN A 478 11.59 3.63 -7.20
N HIS A 479 12.01 2.69 -6.34
CA HIS A 479 13.41 2.36 -6.16
C HIS A 479 14.03 1.77 -7.44
N ILE A 480 13.33 0.86 -8.12
CA ILE A 480 13.79 0.33 -9.41
C ILE A 480 13.92 1.45 -10.45
N ARG A 481 12.94 2.35 -10.54
CA ARG A 481 12.95 3.50 -11.46
C ARG A 481 14.06 4.51 -11.14
N ALA A 482 14.39 4.69 -9.87
CA ALA A 482 15.51 5.53 -9.45
C ALA A 482 16.86 4.89 -9.84
N MET A 483 16.96 3.56 -9.76
CA MET A 483 18.18 2.81 -10.08
C MET A 483 18.27 2.35 -11.54
N SER A 484 17.28 2.63 -12.38
CA SER A 484 17.30 2.29 -13.79
C SER A 484 18.13 3.30 -14.59
N ILE A 485 18.94 2.76 -15.49
CA ILE A 485 19.66 3.52 -16.51
C ILE A 485 18.86 3.40 -17.80
N TYR A 486 18.35 4.52 -18.27
CA TYR A 486 17.62 4.61 -19.53
C TYR A 486 18.61 4.85 -20.67
N LYS A 487 18.46 4.10 -21.77
CA LYS A 487 19.09 4.47 -23.03
C LYS A 487 18.02 4.91 -24.01
N LYS A 488 18.28 6.03 -24.67
CA LYS A 488 17.50 6.46 -25.82
C LYS A 488 17.77 5.50 -26.96
N ARG A 489 16.73 4.79 -27.42
CA ARG A 489 16.77 4.09 -28.70
C ARG A 489 15.90 4.84 -29.70
N PRO A 490 16.38 5.07 -30.93
CA PRO A 490 15.51 5.54 -31.99
C PRO A 490 14.48 4.44 -32.27
N LYS A 491 13.20 4.73 -32.11
CA LYS A 491 12.13 3.86 -32.61
C LYS A 491 11.78 4.37 -34.01
N GLU A 492 12.06 3.56 -35.01
CA GLU A 492 11.74 3.88 -36.40
C GLU A 492 10.26 3.58 -36.60
N GLN A 493 9.44 4.63 -36.55
CA GLN A 493 8.02 4.56 -36.84
C GLN A 493 7.79 5.37 -38.13
N SER A 494 7.07 4.77 -39.08
CA SER A 494 6.76 5.35 -40.40
C SER A 494 6.26 6.79 -40.25
N GLY A 495 7.12 7.77 -40.52
CA GLY A 495 6.80 9.21 -40.50
C GLY A 495 7.43 10.08 -39.39
N GLY A 496 8.19 9.53 -38.44
CA GLY A 496 8.89 10.36 -37.45
C GLY A 496 9.77 9.60 -36.46
N LYS A 497 10.96 10.13 -36.18
CA LYS A 497 11.86 9.61 -35.13
C LYS A 497 11.32 9.98 -33.75
N LEU A 498 10.53 9.10 -33.14
CA LEU A 498 10.26 9.17 -31.70
C LEU A 498 11.39 8.46 -30.94
N GLU A 499 12.18 9.21 -30.18
CA GLU A 499 13.13 8.63 -29.22
C GLU A 499 12.34 8.07 -28.04
N VAL A 500 12.30 6.74 -27.90
CA VAL A 500 11.68 6.09 -26.74
C VAL A 500 12.79 5.72 -25.75
N GLU A 501 12.69 6.22 -24.52
CA GLU A 501 13.59 5.87 -23.42
C GLU A 501 13.23 4.48 -22.90
N VAL A 502 14.04 3.47 -23.24
CA VAL A 502 13.84 2.10 -22.74
C VAL A 502 14.86 1.84 -21.63
N PRO A 503 14.46 1.30 -20.46
CA PRO A 503 15.41 0.92 -19.43
C PRO A 503 16.38 -0.13 -20.01
N GLU A 504 17.68 0.14 -19.95
CA GLU A 504 18.71 -0.77 -20.45
C GLU A 504 19.12 -1.77 -19.37
N ARG A 505 19.36 -1.25 -18.16
CA ARG A 505 19.77 -2.03 -17.00
C ARG A 505 19.38 -1.30 -15.72
N VAL A 506 19.12 -2.07 -14.67
CA VAL A 506 18.93 -1.56 -13.31
C VAL A 506 20.19 -1.90 -12.52
N ILE A 507 20.70 -0.94 -11.74
CA ILE A 507 21.79 -1.21 -10.79
C ILE A 507 21.17 -1.91 -9.59
N GLU A 508 21.49 -3.20 -9.41
CA GLU A 508 21.03 -4.01 -8.28
C GLU A 508 21.95 -3.83 -7.08
N THR A 509 21.41 -3.26 -5.99
CA THR A 509 22.19 -2.82 -4.84
C THR A 509 21.48 -3.06 -3.51
N ARG A 510 22.27 -3.33 -2.46
CA ARG A 510 21.83 -3.34 -1.06
C ARG A 510 22.04 -2.00 -0.36
N VAL A 511 22.99 -1.20 -0.85
CA VAL A 511 23.42 0.07 -0.24
C VAL A 511 22.26 1.05 -0.18
N THR A 512 21.51 1.22 -1.28
CA THR A 512 20.42 2.20 -1.34
C THR A 512 19.27 1.82 -0.43
N GLY A 513 18.86 0.54 -0.44
CA GLY A 513 17.83 0.03 0.46
C GLY A 513 18.23 0.21 1.93
N PHE A 514 19.45 -0.17 2.30
CA PHE A 514 19.94 0.03 3.66
C PHE A 514 20.04 1.51 4.05
N ALA A 515 20.63 2.34 3.20
CA ALA A 515 20.86 3.76 3.47
C ALA A 515 19.56 4.57 3.57
N VAL A 516 18.55 4.27 2.75
CA VAL A 516 17.23 4.92 2.84
C VAL A 516 16.58 4.60 4.18
N HIS A 517 16.58 3.33 4.59
CA HIS A 517 15.95 2.94 5.86
C HIS A 517 16.76 3.44 7.07
N PHE A 518 18.08 3.50 6.96
CA PHE A 518 18.92 4.16 7.95
C PHE A 518 18.62 5.66 8.05
N ALA A 519 18.43 6.36 6.93
CA ALA A 519 18.05 7.77 6.92
C ALA A 519 16.67 8.01 7.55
N ILE A 520 15.69 7.11 7.30
CA ILE A 520 14.38 7.13 7.97
C ILE A 520 14.54 6.94 9.48
N LEU A 521 15.39 6.00 9.91
CA LEU A 521 15.68 5.80 11.34
C LEU A 521 16.30 7.04 11.97
N CYS A 522 17.29 7.66 11.31
CA CYS A 522 17.89 8.92 11.75
C CYS A 522 16.87 10.06 11.81
N SER A 523 15.83 10.03 10.97
CA SER A 523 14.74 11.03 10.99
C SER A 523 13.95 10.99 12.30
N ALA A 524 13.97 9.88 13.05
CA ALA A 524 13.41 9.81 14.39
C ALA A 524 14.09 10.80 15.37
N LEU A 525 15.36 11.15 15.16
CA LEU A 525 16.08 12.16 15.96
C LEU A 525 15.65 13.59 15.61
N PHE A 526 15.11 13.80 14.40
CA PHE A 526 14.68 15.08 13.87
C PHE A 526 13.16 15.21 13.83
N VAL A 527 12.43 14.43 14.64
CA VAL A 527 10.96 14.48 14.75
C VAL A 527 10.42 15.91 14.96
N PRO A 528 11.04 16.78 15.80
CA PRO A 528 10.59 18.17 15.94
C PRO A 528 10.78 19.03 14.67
N LEU A 529 11.70 18.66 13.78
CA LEU A 529 11.87 19.36 12.50
C LEU A 529 10.84 18.89 11.48
N LEU A 530 10.37 17.65 11.58
CA LEU A 530 9.33 17.10 10.71
C LEU A 530 7.93 17.68 11.00
N SER A 531 7.67 18.17 12.22
CA SER A 531 6.41 18.86 12.55
C SER A 531 6.26 20.21 11.85
N VAL A 532 7.29 20.67 11.15
CA VAL A 532 7.28 21.92 10.38
C VAL A 532 6.70 21.70 8.97
N VAL A 533 6.71 20.44 8.49
CA VAL A 533 6.18 20.07 7.17
C VAL A 533 4.64 20.09 7.21
N PRO A 534 3.98 20.87 6.33
CA PRO A 534 2.53 20.88 6.19
C PRO A 534 1.99 19.62 5.53
#